data_AF-A0AAW0V1A7-F1
#
_entry.id   AF-A0AAW0V1A7-F1
#
_cell.length_a   1.000
_cell.length_b   1.000
_cell.length_c   1.000
_cell.angle_alpha   90.00
_cell.angle_beta   90.00
_cell.angle_gamma   90.00
#
_symmetry.space_group_name_H-M   'P 1'
#
loop_
_entity.id
_entity.type
_entity.pdbx_description
1 polymer ?
#
loop_
_entity_poly.entity_id
_entity_poly.type
_entity_poly.pdbx_seq_one_letter_code
_entity_poly.pdbx_strand_id
1 'polypeptide(L)'
;MRALDGRNNVKVYNLSAGKSLPDWLTERKRRRLAKKDVELRRRIELIQDFTMPDFERCFDSEVIQFDILSDDYSKLVFLQDDRYVEFHSQAGRWFRMRIPKFGRDLTYHYPSCDLYIAASGSEIYRLNLQQGRFLNSLQTEATTGSE
;
A
#
# COMPACT_ATOMS: atom_id res chain seq x y z
N MET A 1 -1.56 14.06 18.94
CA MET A 1 -2.20 15.18 18.22
C MET A 1 -1.41 16.47 18.44
N ARG A 2 -0.82 17.05 17.39
CA ARG A 2 -0.10 18.34 17.46
C ARG A 2 -0.76 19.33 16.51
N ALA A 3 -1.13 20.50 17.01
CA ALA A 3 -1.59 21.61 16.18
C ALA A 3 -0.39 22.25 15.46
N LEU A 4 -0.54 22.49 14.17
CA LEU A 4 0.39 23.21 13.31
C LEU A 4 -0.34 24.47 12.83
N ASP A 5 0.35 25.61 12.88
CA ASP A 5 -0.18 26.84 12.30
C ASP A 5 -0.08 26.77 10.78
N GLY A 6 -1.23 26.79 10.11
CA GLY A 6 -1.33 26.90 8.66
C GLY A 6 -1.19 28.35 8.20
N ARG A 7 -0.68 28.55 6.98
CA ARG A 7 -0.44 29.87 6.36
C ARG A 7 -1.68 30.79 6.28
N ASN A 8 -2.89 30.23 6.38
CA ASN A 8 -4.15 30.96 6.20
C ASN A 8 -4.97 31.09 7.51
N ASN A 9 -4.34 31.09 8.68
CA ASN A 9 -5.03 31.15 9.98
C ASN A 9 -5.99 29.95 10.22
N VAL A 10 -5.75 28.83 9.51
CA VAL A 10 -6.45 27.55 9.70
C VAL A 10 -5.54 26.62 10.49
N LYS A 11 -6.04 26.08 11.59
CA LYS A 11 -5.29 25.13 12.42
C LYS A 11 -5.30 23.75 11.75
N VAL A 12 -4.11 23.23 11.45
CA VAL A 12 -3.94 21.86 10.95
C VAL A 12 -3.55 20.98 12.12
N TYR A 13 -4.23 19.86 12.32
CA TYR A 13 -3.92 18.95 13.42
C TYR A 13 -3.33 17.66 12.87
N ASN A 14 -2.09 17.36 13.23
CA ASN A 14 -1.48 16.08 12.90
C ASN A 14 -1.91 15.03 13.95
N LEU A 15 -2.67 14.03 13.50
CA LEU A 15 -3.24 12.97 14.33
C LEU A 15 -2.28 11.80 14.57
N SER A 16 -1.27 11.61 13.71
CA SER A 16 -0.23 10.56 13.82
C SER A 16 1.07 11.08 14.43
N ALA A 17 1.20 12.39 14.68
CA ALA A 17 2.39 12.98 15.27
C ALA A 17 2.60 12.54 16.73
N GLY A 18 3.70 11.82 16.96
CA GLY A 18 4.24 11.45 18.26
C GLY A 18 5.41 10.48 18.12
N LYS A 19 6.36 10.49 19.07
CA LYS A 19 7.47 9.51 19.10
C LYS A 19 6.87 8.11 19.30
N SER A 20 7.05 7.19 18.35
CA SER A 20 6.72 5.78 18.59
C SER A 20 7.67 5.23 19.66
N LEU A 21 7.12 4.53 20.66
CA LEU A 21 7.96 3.79 21.59
C LEU A 21 8.44 2.54 20.85
N PRO A 22 9.75 2.21 20.91
CA PRO A 22 10.28 1.04 20.22
C PRO A 22 9.56 -0.25 20.64
N ASP A 23 9.36 -1.17 19.70
CA ASP A 23 8.61 -2.41 19.93
C ASP A 23 9.32 -3.39 20.89
N TRP A 24 10.64 -3.28 21.04
CA TRP A 24 11.42 -4.06 22.01
C TRP A 24 11.20 -3.63 23.47
N LEU A 25 10.49 -2.53 23.71
CA LEU A 25 10.24 -2.02 25.06
C LEU A 25 9.09 -2.78 25.72
N THR A 26 9.40 -3.56 26.76
CA THR A 26 8.37 -4.31 27.49
C THR A 26 7.22 -3.43 28.00
N GLU A 27 6.01 -3.98 27.99
CA GLU A 27 4.76 -3.37 28.48
C GLU A 27 4.93 -2.66 29.84
N ARG A 28 5.67 -3.28 30.77
CA ARG A 28 5.98 -2.72 32.10
C ARG A 28 6.85 -1.46 32.03
N LYS A 29 7.86 -1.44 31.16
CA LYS A 29 8.70 -0.25 30.92
C LYS A 29 7.91 0.82 30.18
N ARG A 30 7.06 0.44 29.21
CA ARG A 30 6.13 1.31 28.48
C ARG A 30 5.22 2.08 29.45
N ARG A 31 4.56 1.36 30.37
CA ARG A 31 3.71 1.94 31.43
C ARG A 31 4.47 2.84 32.39
N ARG A 32 5.72 2.49 32.74
CA ARG A 32 6.56 3.32 33.61
C ARG A 32 6.98 4.63 32.93
N LEU A 33 7.31 4.58 31.64
CA LEU A 33 7.63 5.76 30.82
C LEU A 33 6.40 6.64 30.62
N ALA A 34 5.24 6.07 30.30
CA ALA A 34 3.98 6.81 30.19
C ALA A 34 3.56 7.52 31.49
N LYS A 35 3.95 6.99 32.66
CA LYS A 35 3.73 7.65 33.96
C LYS A 35 4.71 8.80 34.23
N LYS A 36 5.92 8.75 33.67
CA LYS A 36 6.98 9.75 33.90
C LYS A 36 6.95 10.89 32.88
N ASP A 37 6.60 10.58 31.63
CA ASP A 37 6.65 11.53 30.52
C ASP A 37 5.26 12.15 30.28
N VAL A 38 5.17 13.47 30.43
CA VAL A 38 3.94 14.25 30.24
C VAL A 38 3.48 14.22 28.78
N GLU A 39 4.39 14.12 27.81
CA GLU A 39 4.04 14.01 26.39
C GLU A 39 3.38 12.67 26.09
N LEU A 40 3.92 11.57 26.63
CA LEU A 40 3.31 10.23 26.50
C LEU A 40 1.96 10.15 27.21
N ARG A 41 1.84 10.78 28.39
CA ARG A 41 0.60 10.79 29.18
C ARG A 41 -0.53 11.58 28.53
N ARG A 42 -0.21 12.66 27.80
CA ARG A 42 -1.18 13.52 27.10
C ARG A 42 -1.46 13.06 25.67
N ARG A 43 -0.81 11.99 25.20
CA ARG A 43 -0.98 11.46 23.85
C ARG A 43 -2.35 10.80 23.73
N ILE A 44 -3.23 11.44 22.95
CA ILE A 44 -4.43 10.83 22.42
C ILE A 44 -4.04 10.15 21.10
N GLU A 45 -4.12 8.82 21.04
CA GLU A 45 -4.02 8.03 19.82
C GLU A 45 -5.43 7.77 19.29
N LEU A 46 -5.79 8.40 18.18
CA LEU A 46 -7.06 8.11 17.50
C LEU A 46 -6.96 6.85 16.63
N ILE A 47 -5.76 6.51 16.16
CA ILE A 47 -5.46 5.31 15.41
C ILE A 47 -4.55 4.47 16.29
N GLN A 48 -5.13 3.46 16.94
CA GLN A 48 -4.39 2.53 17.78
C GLN A 48 -3.47 1.66 16.91
N ASP A 49 -2.26 1.39 17.42
CA ASP A 49 -1.30 0.48 16.79
C ASP A 49 -1.00 0.80 15.31
N PHE A 50 -0.91 2.09 14.97
CA PHE A 50 -0.48 2.54 13.63
C PHE A 50 1.03 2.32 13.37
N THR A 51 1.78 1.94 14.39
CA THR A 51 3.10 1.33 14.22
C THR A 51 2.91 0.01 13.47
N MET A 52 3.65 -0.22 12.39
CA MET A 52 3.68 -1.48 11.66
C MET A 52 4.79 -2.36 12.27
N PRO A 53 4.51 -3.22 13.27
CA PRO A 53 5.46 -4.23 13.71
C PRO A 53 5.53 -5.29 12.61
N ASP A 54 6.54 -5.20 11.74
CA ASP A 54 6.94 -6.19 10.72
C ASP A 54 5.81 -7.09 10.21
N PHE A 55 4.65 -6.51 9.84
CA PHE A 55 3.60 -7.22 9.13
C PHE A 55 4.03 -7.31 7.67
N GLU A 56 5.16 -7.98 7.45
CA GLU A 56 5.66 -8.29 6.13
C GLU A 56 4.68 -9.31 5.56
N ARG A 57 3.80 -8.87 4.66
CA ARG A 57 3.44 -9.76 3.56
C ARG A 57 4.80 -10.03 2.91
N CYS A 58 5.42 -11.17 3.21
CA CYS A 58 6.79 -11.52 2.82
C CYS A 58 6.94 -11.43 1.29
N PHE A 59 7.10 -10.22 0.77
CA PHE A 59 7.15 -9.97 -0.65
C PHE A 59 8.56 -10.31 -1.11
N ASP A 60 8.63 -11.07 -2.20
CA ASP A 60 9.91 -11.48 -2.77
C ASP A 60 10.64 -10.28 -3.43
N SER A 61 9.92 -9.19 -3.71
CA SER A 61 10.42 -7.98 -4.37
C SER A 61 9.65 -6.74 -3.86
N GLU A 62 10.22 -5.55 -4.08
CA GLU A 62 9.56 -4.28 -3.78
C GLU A 62 8.23 -4.16 -4.54
N VAL A 63 7.22 -3.66 -3.83
CA VAL A 63 5.89 -3.37 -4.39
C VAL A 63 5.92 -1.99 -5.02
N ILE A 64 5.67 -1.94 -6.33
CA ILE A 64 5.56 -0.68 -7.08
C ILE A 64 4.20 -0.02 -6.81
N GLN A 65 3.12 -0.78 -6.95
CA GLN A 65 1.74 -0.29 -6.84
C GLN A 65 0.83 -1.41 -6.37
N PHE A 66 -0.24 -1.07 -5.63
CA PHE A 66 -1.26 -2.04 -5.23
C PHE A 66 -2.65 -1.44 -5.34
N ASP A 67 -3.65 -2.30 -5.51
CA ASP A 67 -5.06 -1.93 -5.51
C ASP A 67 -5.89 -2.93 -4.72
N ILE A 68 -7.03 -2.44 -4.22
CA ILE A 68 -8.01 -3.23 -3.50
C ILE A 68 -9.04 -3.78 -4.50
N LEU A 69 -9.25 -5.09 -4.47
CA LEU A 69 -10.15 -5.77 -5.39
C LEU A 69 -11.57 -5.97 -4.84
N SER A 70 -11.75 -5.76 -3.53
CA SER A 70 -12.96 -6.13 -2.79
C SER A 70 -13.29 -5.05 -1.76
N ASP A 71 -14.57 -4.70 -1.59
CA ASP A 71 -15.03 -3.61 -0.71
C ASP A 71 -14.64 -3.79 0.77
N ASP A 72 -14.45 -5.04 1.18
CA ASP A 72 -14.03 -5.44 2.52
C ASP A 72 -12.50 -5.51 2.70
N TYR A 73 -11.73 -5.02 1.72
CA TYR A 73 -10.26 -5.06 1.69
C TYR A 73 -9.69 -6.48 1.81
N SER A 74 -10.51 -7.52 1.64
CA SER A 74 -10.08 -8.92 1.80
C SER A 74 -9.19 -9.41 0.68
N LYS A 75 -9.23 -8.75 -0.47
CA LYS A 75 -8.51 -9.12 -1.69
C LYS A 75 -7.74 -7.91 -2.19
N LEU A 76 -6.46 -8.11 -2.41
CA LEU A 76 -5.53 -7.08 -2.87
C LEU A 76 -4.75 -7.62 -4.06
N VAL A 77 -4.35 -6.73 -4.94
CA VAL A 77 -3.40 -7.03 -6.02
C VAL A 77 -2.18 -6.15 -5.85
N PHE A 78 -1.00 -6.72 -6.06
CA PHE A 78 0.28 -6.06 -5.95
C PHE A 78 1.05 -6.20 -7.25
N LEU A 79 1.57 -5.09 -7.77
CA LEU A 79 2.56 -5.05 -8.83
C LEU A 79 3.95 -4.98 -8.19
N GLN A 80 4.83 -5.89 -8.58
CA GLN A 80 6.21 -5.97 -8.09
C GLN A 80 7.22 -5.57 -9.17
N ASP A 81 8.39 -5.09 -8.74
CA ASP A 81 9.48 -4.66 -9.63
C ASP A 81 10.12 -5.80 -10.45
N ASP A 82 10.01 -7.04 -10.01
CA ASP A 82 10.53 -8.22 -10.71
C ASP A 82 9.63 -8.74 -11.85
N ARG A 83 8.69 -7.90 -12.33
CA ARG A 83 7.66 -8.19 -13.35
C ARG A 83 6.60 -9.19 -12.91
N TYR A 84 6.32 -9.27 -11.61
CA TYR A 84 5.23 -10.11 -11.12
C TYR A 84 4.04 -9.29 -10.64
N VAL A 85 2.85 -9.85 -10.86
CA VAL A 85 1.60 -9.41 -10.25
C VAL A 85 1.16 -10.49 -9.28
N GLU A 86 0.97 -10.12 -8.02
CA GLU A 86 0.53 -11.02 -6.96
C GLU A 86 -0.87 -10.65 -6.47
N PHE A 87 -1.71 -11.66 -6.36
CA PHE A 87 -3.05 -11.56 -5.80
C PHE A 87 -3.03 -12.15 -4.40
N HIS A 88 -3.50 -11.39 -3.44
CA HIS A 88 -3.55 -11.77 -2.04
C HIS A 88 -4.98 -11.80 -1.56
N SER A 89 -5.28 -12.77 -0.70
CA SER A 89 -6.48 -12.81 0.12
C SER A 89 -6.12 -12.51 1.59
N GLN A 90 -7.11 -12.53 2.49
CA GLN A 90 -6.85 -12.48 3.93
C GLN A 90 -5.94 -13.61 4.43
N ALA A 91 -5.94 -14.76 3.74
CA ALA A 91 -5.08 -15.90 4.07
C ALA A 91 -3.66 -15.79 3.48
N GLY A 92 -3.33 -14.69 2.79
CA GLY A 92 -2.01 -14.46 2.17
C GLY A 92 -2.03 -14.58 0.65
N ARG A 93 -0.86 -14.88 0.06
CA ARG A 93 -0.66 -14.95 -1.40
C ARG A 93 -1.49 -16.10 -2.00
N TRP A 94 -2.40 -15.74 -2.89
CA TRP A 94 -3.29 -16.67 -3.60
C TRP A 94 -2.74 -17.04 -4.97
N PHE A 95 -2.29 -16.05 -5.74
CA PHE A 95 -1.82 -16.27 -7.10
C PHE A 95 -0.69 -15.30 -7.45
N ARG A 96 0.23 -15.73 -8.31
CA ARG A 96 1.33 -14.92 -8.82
C ARG A 96 1.52 -15.19 -10.30
N MET A 97 1.66 -14.14 -11.08
CA MET A 97 1.90 -14.25 -12.53
C MET A 97 2.95 -13.26 -13.01
N ARG A 98 3.70 -13.64 -14.04
CA ARG A 98 4.71 -12.79 -14.64
C ARG A 98 4.13 -12.01 -15.82
N ILE A 99 4.42 -10.72 -15.90
CA ILE A 99 4.11 -9.88 -17.07
C ILE A 99 5.32 -9.74 -18.02
N PRO A 100 5.11 -9.50 -19.33
CA PRO A 100 6.20 -9.49 -20.30
C PRO A 100 7.22 -8.36 -20.10
N LYS A 101 6.76 -7.18 -19.66
CA LYS A 101 7.58 -5.97 -19.49
C LYS A 101 7.46 -5.46 -18.05
N PHE A 102 8.44 -4.69 -17.59
CA PHE A 102 8.43 -4.07 -16.26
C PHE A 102 7.21 -3.18 -16.08
N GLY A 103 6.43 -3.43 -15.02
CA GLY A 103 5.26 -2.61 -14.69
C GLY A 103 5.69 -1.26 -14.11
N ARG A 104 4.89 -0.23 -14.35
CA ARG A 104 5.10 1.12 -13.78
C ARG A 104 3.90 1.59 -12.98
N ASP A 105 2.70 1.17 -13.38
CA ASP A 105 1.47 1.49 -12.68
C ASP A 105 0.45 0.35 -12.87
N LEU A 106 -0.50 0.28 -11.95
CA LEU A 106 -1.54 -0.74 -11.90
C LEU A 106 -2.84 -0.11 -11.39
N THR A 107 -3.95 -0.36 -12.09
CA THR A 107 -5.27 0.08 -11.65
C THR A 107 -6.37 -0.95 -11.92
N TYR A 108 -7.28 -1.12 -10.97
CA TYR A 108 -8.42 -2.02 -11.05
C TYR A 108 -9.73 -1.27 -11.33
N HIS A 109 -10.42 -1.64 -12.42
CA HIS A 109 -11.75 -1.15 -12.75
C HIS A 109 -12.82 -2.13 -12.27
N TYR A 110 -13.43 -1.81 -11.14
CA TYR A 110 -14.41 -2.66 -10.45
C TYR A 110 -15.59 -3.10 -11.34
N PRO A 111 -16.28 -2.22 -12.11
CA PRO A 111 -17.48 -2.62 -12.85
C PRO A 111 -17.25 -3.66 -13.96
N SER A 112 -16.08 -3.67 -14.60
CA SER A 112 -15.76 -4.65 -15.66
C SER A 112 -14.85 -5.78 -15.19
N CYS A 113 -14.44 -5.76 -13.92
CA CYS A 113 -13.43 -6.66 -13.38
C CYS A 113 -12.13 -6.66 -14.20
N ASP A 114 -11.76 -5.51 -14.79
CA ASP A 114 -10.55 -5.39 -15.60
C ASP A 114 -9.42 -4.76 -14.78
N LEU A 115 -8.28 -5.43 -14.78
CA LEU A 115 -7.03 -4.92 -14.25
C LEU A 115 -6.19 -4.36 -15.40
N TYR A 116 -5.81 -3.10 -15.30
CA TYR A 116 -4.95 -2.41 -16.25
C TYR A 116 -3.55 -2.30 -15.66
N ILE A 117 -2.55 -2.72 -16.42
CA ILE A 117 -1.16 -2.69 -16.00
C ILE A 117 -0.38 -1.91 -17.06
N ALA A 118 0.11 -0.73 -16.67
CA ALA A 118 1.00 0.05 -17.50
C ALA A 118 2.41 -0.55 -17.38
N ALA A 119 3.03 -0.87 -18.51
CA ALA A 119 4.38 -1.43 -18.53
C ALA A 119 5.37 -0.50 -19.25
N SER A 120 6.65 -0.83 -19.19
CA SER A 120 7.73 -0.13 -19.87
C SER A 120 7.60 -0.33 -21.39
N GLY A 121 6.85 0.55 -22.05
CA GLY A 121 6.58 0.54 -23.48
C GLY A 121 5.26 1.23 -23.82
N SER A 122 4.84 1.08 -25.08
CA SER A 122 3.59 1.63 -25.60
C SER A 122 2.35 0.78 -25.31
N GLU A 123 2.45 -0.21 -24.42
CA GLU A 123 1.39 -1.21 -24.23
C GLU A 123 0.87 -1.20 -22.80
N ILE A 124 -0.45 -1.17 -22.66
CA ILE A 124 -1.16 -1.41 -21.39
C ILE A 124 -1.77 -2.80 -21.44
N TYR A 125 -1.32 -3.67 -20.55
CA TYR A 125 -1.88 -5.02 -20.42
C TYR A 125 -3.22 -4.97 -19.71
N ARG A 126 -4.21 -5.66 -20.28
CA ARG A 126 -5.56 -5.77 -19.70
C ARG A 126 -5.81 -7.19 -19.26
N LEU A 127 -5.98 -7.42 -17.96
CA LEU A 127 -6.31 -8.73 -17.41
C LEU A 127 -7.73 -8.69 -16.88
N ASN A 128 -8.65 -9.45 -17.47
CA ASN A 128 -10.00 -9.56 -16.93
C ASN A 128 -10.01 -10.63 -15.84
N LEU A 129 -10.29 -10.22 -14.59
CA LEU A 129 -10.27 -11.10 -13.42
C LEU A 129 -11.48 -12.05 -13.38
N GLN A 130 -12.59 -11.71 -14.05
CA GLN A 130 -13.75 -12.58 -14.13
C GLN A 130 -13.55 -13.74 -15.11
N GLN A 131 -12.90 -13.47 -16.26
CA GLN A 131 -12.57 -14.48 -17.26
C GLN A 131 -11.22 -15.18 -16.99
N GLY A 132 -10.37 -14.60 -16.15
CA GLY A 132 -9.03 -15.11 -15.84
C GLY A 132 -8.07 -15.07 -17.03
N ARG A 133 -8.24 -14.12 -17.96
CA ARG A 133 -7.42 -14.03 -19.17
C ARG A 133 -7.04 -12.60 -19.53
N PHE A 134 -5.93 -12.47 -20.26
CA PHE A 134 -5.59 -11.20 -20.88
C PHE A 134 -6.53 -10.92 -22.06
N LEU A 135 -7.00 -9.67 -22.11
CA LEU A 135 -7.64 -9.08 -23.26
C LEU A 135 -6.57 -8.43 -24.15
N ASN A 136 -6.98 -7.96 -25.33
CA ASN A 136 -6.09 -7.21 -26.21
C ASN A 136 -5.52 -5.99 -25.47
N SER A 137 -4.19 -5.87 -25.48
CA SER A 137 -3.49 -4.73 -24.91
C SER A 137 -3.92 -3.43 -25.58
N LEU A 138 -4.01 -2.36 -24.80
CA LEU A 138 -4.21 -1.02 -25.36
C LEU A 138 -2.86 -0.48 -25.80
N GLN A 139 -2.85 0.16 -26.97
CA GLN A 139 -1.68 0.85 -27.48
C GLN A 139 -1.73 2.31 -27.05
N THR A 140 -0.61 2.84 -26.58
CA THR A 140 -0.40 4.23 -26.20
C THR A 140 0.69 4.83 -27.05
N GLU A 141 0.74 6.15 -27.11
CA GLU A 141 1.80 6.88 -27.84
C GLU A 141 3.11 6.98 -27.03
N ALA A 142 3.17 6.35 -25.84
CA ALA A 142 4.33 6.42 -24.96
C ALA A 142 5.54 5.74 -25.61
N THR A 143 6.63 6.50 -25.76
CA THR A 143 7.93 5.95 -26.15
C THR A 143 8.51 5.19 -24.96
N THR A 144 9.22 4.08 -25.22
CA THR A 144 9.93 3.31 -24.18
C THR A 144 10.75 4.27 -23.32
N GLY A 145 10.38 4.40 -22.04
CA GLY A 145 11.10 5.24 -21.10
C GLY A 145 12.55 4.78 -21.03
N SER A 146 13.47 5.67 -21.42
CA SER A 146 14.90 5.48 -21.18
C SER A 146 15.09 5.29 -19.68
N GLU A 147 15.79 4.22 -19.30
CA GLU A 147 16.29 4.04 -17.93
C GLU A 147 17.25 5.17 -17.53
#